data_AF-A0A399Y4N2-F1
#
_entry.id   AF-A0A399Y4N2-F1
#
_cell.length_a   1.000
_cell.length_b   1.000
_cell.length_c   1.000
_cell.angle_alpha   90.00
_cell.angle_beta   90.00
_cell.angle_gamma   90.00
#
_symmetry.space_group_name_H-M   'P 1'
#
loop_
_entity.id
_entity.type
_entity.pdbx_description
1 polymer ?
#
loop_
_entity_poly.entity_id
_entity_poly.type
_entity_poly.pdbx_seq_one_letter_code
_entity_poly.pdbx_strand_id
1 'polypeptide(L)' 'MTTPSQADIAFERGRRRIGWAVFSALAVLTVVEYLMAVNLSKVLLWMIPMAIAKAALIVIYFMHIRELWHAEEEI' A
#
# COMPACT_ATOMS: atom_id res chain seq x y z
N MET A 1 22.00 -11.31 -26.27
CA MET A 1 20.61 -11.69 -25.92
C MET A 1 20.68 -12.59 -24.71
N THR A 2 20.69 -12.01 -23.50
CA THR A 2 20.77 -12.77 -22.25
C THR A 2 19.36 -13.20 -21.87
N THR A 3 19.07 -14.49 -21.96
CA THR A 3 17.85 -15.08 -21.39
C THR A 3 17.80 -14.74 -19.90
N PRO A 4 16.69 -14.17 -19.39
CA PRO A 4 16.54 -13.89 -17.96
C PRO A 4 16.71 -15.18 -17.15
N SER A 5 17.41 -15.11 -16.02
CA SER A 5 17.66 -16.27 -15.17
C SER A 5 16.34 -16.74 -14.56
N GLN A 6 16.13 -18.06 -14.44
CA GLN A 6 14.94 -18.66 -13.81
C GLN A 6 14.71 -18.13 -12.38
N ALA A 7 15.76 -17.66 -11.71
CA ALA A 7 15.68 -17.00 -10.41
C ALA A 7 14.92 -15.66 -10.47
N ASP A 8 15.14 -14.84 -11.51
CA ASP A 8 14.59 -13.48 -11.63
C ASP A 8 13.06 -13.49 -11.76
N ILE A 9 12.55 -14.44 -12.55
CA ILE A 9 11.10 -14.65 -12.80
C ILE A 9 10.35 -15.19 -11.58
N ALA A 10 11.04 -15.82 -10.64
CA ALA A 10 10.46 -16.30 -9.38
C ALA A 10 10.33 -15.16 -8.36
N PHE A 11 11.35 -14.29 -8.25
CA PHE A 11 11.33 -13.13 -7.35
C PHE A 11 10.29 -12.07 -7.76
N GLU A 12 10.11 -11.81 -9.06
CA GLU A 12 9.11 -10.86 -9.58
C GLU A 12 7.66 -11.22 -9.16
N ARG A 13 7.36 -12.52 -9.09
CA ARG A 13 6.02 -13.01 -8.67
C ARG A 13 5.73 -12.72 -7.21
N GLY A 14 6.74 -12.67 -6.34
CA GLY A 14 6.58 -12.36 -4.92
C GLY A 14 6.18 -10.90 -4.69
N ARG A 15 6.81 -9.97 -5.42
CA ARG A 15 6.58 -8.52 -5.31
C ARG A 15 5.14 -8.13 -5.72
N ARG A 16 4.63 -8.76 -6.78
CA ARG A 16 3.28 -8.45 -7.32
C ARG A 16 2.15 -8.85 -6.37
N ARG A 17 2.32 -9.92 -5.58
CA ARG A 17 1.29 -10.41 -4.65
C ARG A 17 1.07 -9.46 -3.48
N ILE A 18 2.12 -8.81 -2.99
CA ILE A 18 2.04 -7.85 -1.88
C ILE A 18 1.23 -6.62 -2.33
N GLY A 19 1.52 -6.07 -3.52
CA GLY A 19 0.77 -4.93 -4.05
C GLY A 19 -0.74 -5.21 -4.17
N TRP A 20 -1.13 -6.39 -4.65
CA TRP A 20 -2.53 -6.80 -4.73
C TRP A 20 -3.20 -7.01 -3.36
N ALA A 21 -2.47 -7.54 -2.38
CA ALA A 21 -2.99 -7.71 -1.03
C ALA A 21 -3.25 -6.35 -0.34
N VAL A 22 -2.30 -5.41 -0.47
CA VAL A 22 -2.40 -4.06 0.12
C VAL A 22 -3.50 -3.26 -0.60
N PHE A 23 -3.60 -3.36 -1.92
CA PHE A 23 -4.70 -2.76 -2.69
C PHE A 23 -6.06 -3.28 -2.20
N SER A 24 -6.18 -4.59 -2.01
CA SER A 24 -7.42 -5.20 -1.50
C SER A 24 -7.77 -4.71 -0.10
N ALA A 25 -6.77 -4.58 0.80
CA ALA A 25 -6.96 -4.02 2.12
C ALA A 25 -7.44 -2.56 2.09
N LEU A 26 -6.84 -1.72 1.25
CA LEU A 26 -7.26 -0.32 1.05
C LEU A 26 -8.68 -0.20 0.48
N ALA A 27 -9.04 -1.10 -0.45
CA ALA A 27 -10.37 -1.15 -1.02
C ALA A 27 -11.43 -1.48 0.05
N VAL A 28 -11.18 -2.53 0.85
CA VAL A 28 -12.07 -2.90 1.97
C VAL A 28 -12.20 -1.74 2.97
N LEU A 29 -11.09 -1.11 3.34
CA LEU A 29 -11.07 0.00 4.27
C LEU A 29 -11.90 1.20 3.77
N THR A 30 -11.90 1.42 2.45
CA THR A 30 -12.69 2.47 1.80
C THR A 30 -14.18 2.13 1.76
N VAL A 31 -14.54 0.87 1.52
CA VAL A 31 -15.94 0.43 1.59
C VAL A 31 -16.50 0.59 3.01
N VAL A 32 -15.73 0.20 4.03
CA VAL A 32 -16.14 0.36 5.43
C VAL A 32 -16.33 1.84 5.77
N GLU A 33 -15.41 2.71 5.35
CA GLU A 33 -15.54 4.15 5.56
C GLU A 33 -16.79 4.71 4.88
N TYR A 34 -17.08 4.31 3.63
CA TYR A 34 -18.28 4.73 2.92
C TYR A 34 -19.55 4.32 3.66
N LEU A 35 -19.62 3.07 4.15
CA LEU A 35 -20.76 2.60 4.92
C LEU A 35 -20.92 3.37 6.23
N MET A 36 -19.83 3.65 6.94
CA MET A 36 -19.89 4.48 8.15
C MET A 36 -20.31 5.92 7.84
N ALA A 37 -19.85 6.48 6.73
CA ALA A 37 -20.19 7.83 6.30
C ALA A 37 -21.68 8.00 5.97
N VAL A 38 -22.29 6.96 5.39
CA VAL A 38 -23.71 6.99 5.05
C VAL A 38 -24.61 6.73 6.27
N ASN A 39 -24.16 5.94 7.24
CA ASN A 39 -25.01 5.49 8.36
C ASN A 39 -24.86 6.31 9.66
N LEU A 40 -23.74 6.99 9.88
CA LEU A 40 -23.51 7.77 11.09
C LEU A 40 -23.60 9.28 10.81
N SER A 41 -24.11 10.04 11.76
CA SER A 41 -24.20 11.51 11.67
C SER A 41 -22.94 12.24 12.14
N LYS A 42 -22.02 11.56 12.84
CA LYS A 42 -20.73 12.09 13.33
C LYS A 42 -19.53 11.47 12.59
N VAL A 43 -19.58 11.50 11.27
CA VAL A 43 -18.60 10.87 10.37
C VAL A 43 -17.20 11.46 10.51
N LEU A 44 -17.10 12.78 10.73
CA LEU A 44 -15.84 13.51 10.71
C LEU A 44 -14.79 12.97 11.70
N LEU A 45 -15.23 12.51 12.88
CA LEU A 45 -14.33 11.99 13.91
C LEU A 45 -13.76 10.61 13.55
N TRP A 46 -14.52 9.81 12.80
CA TRP A 46 -14.12 8.46 12.36
C TRP A 46 -13.28 8.46 11.08
N MET A 47 -13.36 9.51 10.26
CA MET A 47 -12.54 9.63 9.05
C MET A 47 -11.05 9.85 9.33
N ILE A 48 -10.71 10.52 10.44
CA ILE A 48 -9.31 10.81 10.78
C ILE A 48 -8.48 9.52 10.96
N PRO A 49 -8.85 8.56 11.85
CA PRO A 49 -8.08 7.33 12.00
C PRO A 49 -8.09 6.46 10.73
N MET A 50 -9.18 6.46 9.96
CA MET A 50 -9.25 5.78 8.66
C MET A 50 -8.26 6.35 7.63
N ALA A 51 -8.19 7.67 7.52
CA ALA A 51 -7.25 8.35 6.63
C ALA A 51 -5.80 8.06 7.02
N ILE A 52 -5.49 8.06 8.33
CA ILE A 52 -4.17 7.71 8.85
C ILE A 52 -3.82 6.25 8.51
N ALA A 53 -4.75 5.31 8.73
CA ALA A 53 -4.52 3.90 8.43
C ALA A 53 -4.22 3.66 6.93
N LYS A 54 -4.96 4.32 6.03
CA LYS A 54 -4.70 4.26 4.59
C LYS A 54 -3.35 4.87 4.23
N ALA A 55 -3.05 6.06 4.75
CA ALA A 55 -1.79 6.74 4.50
C ALA A 55 -0.60 5.88 4.96
N ALA A 56 -0.68 5.27 6.14
CA ALA A 56 0.34 4.36 6.64
C ALA A 56 0.52 3.13 5.73
N LEU A 57 -0.57 2.51 5.27
CA LEU A 57 -0.49 1.39 4.31
C LEU A 57 0.21 1.82 3.01
N ILE A 58 -0.14 2.99 2.48
CA ILE A 58 0.45 3.49 1.24
C ILE A 58 1.94 3.81 1.43
N VAL A 59 2.30 4.48 2.53
CA VAL A 59 3.68 4.86 2.83
C VAL A 59 4.58 3.64 3.05
N ILE A 60 4.08 2.61 3.73
CA ILE A 60 4.89 1.41 4.05
C ILE A 60 5.04 0.48 2.84
N TYR A 61 3.99 0.32 2.04
CA TYR A 61 3.93 -0.72 1.01
C TYR A 61 4.04 -0.21 -0.43
N PHE A 62 3.66 1.04 -0.71
CA PHE A 62 3.69 1.61 -2.06
C PHE A 62 4.77 2.66 -2.24
N MET A 63 4.97 3.56 -1.26
CA MET A 63 6.17 4.38 -1.23
C MET A 63 7.34 3.47 -0.84
N HIS A 64 8.24 3.25 -1.77
CA HIS A 64 9.50 2.57 -1.52
C HIS A 64 10.42 3.51 -0.70
N ILE A 65 10.01 3.91 0.51
CA ILE A 65 10.82 4.78 1.38
C ILE A 65 12.17 4.13 1.70
N ARG A 66 12.23 2.80 1.63
CA ARG A 66 13.46 2.01 1.75
C ARG A 66 14.43 2.17 0.57
N GLU A 67 13.92 2.50 -0.61
CA GLU A 67 14.72 2.70 -1.82
C GLU A 67 15.21 4.16 -1.91
N LEU A 68 14.45 5.10 -1.35
CA LEU A 68 14.86 6.50 -1.22
C LEU A 68 15.99 6.70 -0.19
N TRP A 69 16.03 5.90 0.88
CA TRP A 69 17.08 5.98 1.91
C TRP A 69 18.45 5.49 1.43
N HIS A 70 18.53 4.64 0.40
CA HIS A 70 19.80 4.24 -0.21
C HIS A 70 20.31 5.21 -1.28
N ALA A 71 19.50 6.15 -1.74
CA ALA A 71 19.94 7.16 -2.71
C ALA A 71 20.80 8.27 -2.07
N GLU A 72 20.84 8.36 -0.74
CA GLU A 72 21.55 9.44 -0.01
C GLU A 72 23.00 9.09 0.36
N GLU A 73 23.43 7.83 0.19
CA GLU A 73 24.83 7.41 0.45
C GLU A 73 25.76 7.59 -0.77
N GLU A 74 25.26 8.03 -1.92
CA GLU A 74 26.05 8.26 -3.15
C GLU A 74 26.35 9.75 -3.47
N ILE A 75 26.13 10.69 -2.54
CA ILE A 75 26.42 12.13 -2.76
C ILE A 75 27.64 12.61 -1.98
#